data_AF-A0A1Q3HQD8-F1
#
_entry.id   AF-A0A1Q3HQD8-F1
#
_cell.length_a   1.000
_cell.length_b   1.000
_cell.length_c   1.000
_cell.angle_alpha   90.00
_cell.angle_beta   90.00
_cell.angle_gamma   90.00
#
_symmetry.space_group_name_H-M   'P 1'
#
loop_
_entity.id
_entity.type
_entity.pdbx_description
1 polymer ?
#
loop_
_entity_poly.entity_id
_entity_poly.type
_entity_poly.pdbx_seq_one_letter_code
_entity_poly.pdbx_strand_id
1 'polypeptide(L)'
;MKQLLVVALAALSLVACSSPEAGDACSTDGSGVCASNTEALICESSVLRAIPCSGTTGCIDDNDRVACDFSRATAGQACPRSVEGQGQCAVGQPDNLLKCTNGTWTTQACKGCAVQGGNVVCQP
;
A
#
# COMPACT_ATOMS: atom_id res chain seq x y z
N MET A 1 50.80 36.44 2.75
CA MET A 1 49.55 36.70 2.02
C MET A 1 49.38 35.60 0.99
N LYS A 2 48.27 34.83 1.11
CA LYS A 2 47.38 34.32 0.03
C LYS A 2 48.04 33.64 -1.18
N GLN A 3 47.73 32.41 -1.58
CA GLN A 3 46.43 31.73 -1.64
C GLN A 3 46.59 30.20 -1.65
N LEU A 4 45.74 29.51 -0.90
CA LEU A 4 45.41 28.10 -1.10
C LEU A 4 44.62 27.95 -2.42
N LEU A 5 45.06 27.07 -3.31
CA LEU A 5 44.27 26.60 -4.45
C LEU A 5 43.51 25.35 -4.03
N VAL A 6 42.27 25.55 -3.57
CA VAL A 6 41.28 24.48 -3.37
C VAL A 6 40.67 24.18 -4.73
N VAL A 7 41.06 23.06 -5.34
CA VAL A 7 40.39 22.53 -6.53
C VAL A 7 39.07 21.92 -6.06
N ALA A 8 37.99 22.69 -6.21
CA ALA A 8 36.64 22.21 -5.99
C ALA A 8 36.28 21.21 -7.11
N LEU A 9 36.32 19.92 -6.81
CA LEU A 9 35.63 18.90 -7.62
C LEU A 9 34.13 19.12 -7.45
N ALA A 10 33.53 19.88 -8.36
CA ALA A 10 32.09 19.93 -8.52
C ALA A 10 31.64 18.59 -9.12
N ALA A 11 31.29 17.63 -8.26
CA ALA A 11 30.58 16.42 -8.67
C ALA A 11 29.15 16.83 -9.06
N LEU A 12 28.93 16.96 -10.37
CA LEU A 12 27.61 17.13 -10.96
C LEU A 12 26.87 15.79 -10.81
N SER A 13 26.16 15.61 -9.71
CA SER A 13 25.27 14.47 -9.51
C SER A 13 24.13 14.57 -10.53
N LEU A 14 24.18 13.73 -11.56
CA LEU A 14 23.04 13.47 -12.42
C LEU A 14 21.94 12.90 -11.52
N VAL A 15 20.97 13.73 -11.13
CA VAL A 15 19.73 13.26 -10.49
C VAL A 15 18.99 12.49 -11.57
N ALA A 16 19.27 11.19 -11.68
CA ALA A 16 18.39 10.29 -12.39
C ALA A 16 17.05 10.34 -11.65
N CYS A 17 15.99 10.78 -12.32
CA CYS A 17 14.64 10.64 -11.80
C CYS A 17 14.31 9.14 -11.78
N SER A 18 14.72 8.44 -10.73
CA SER A 18 14.23 7.09 -10.44
C SER A 18 12.77 7.21 -10.01
N SER A 19 11.93 6.34 -10.58
CA SER A 19 10.58 6.15 -10.06
C SER A 19 10.68 5.67 -8.61
N PRO A 20 9.74 6.06 -7.72
CA PRO A 20 9.72 5.55 -6.36
C PRO A 20 9.58 4.02 -6.35
N GLU A 21 10.24 3.37 -5.39
CA GLU A 21 10.21 1.92 -5.20
C GLU A 21 9.90 1.57 -3.73
N ALA A 22 9.49 0.32 -3.50
CA ALA A 22 9.26 -0.16 -2.13
C ALA A 22 10.56 -0.13 -1.33
N GLY A 23 10.50 0.38 -0.10
CA GLY A 23 11.66 0.56 0.78
C GLY A 23 12.29 1.95 0.70
N ASP A 24 11.93 2.78 -0.28
CA ASP A 24 12.40 4.16 -0.35
C ASP A 24 11.90 4.99 0.83
N ALA A 25 12.70 5.98 1.23
CA ALA A 25 12.31 6.94 2.24
C ALA A 25 11.21 7.87 1.71
N CYS A 26 10.27 8.24 2.58
CA CYS A 26 9.19 9.18 2.26
C CYS A 26 8.85 10.05 3.47
N SER A 27 8.27 11.23 3.23
CA SER A 27 8.09 12.25 4.27
C SER A 27 6.65 12.43 4.74
N THR A 28 5.67 12.04 3.93
CA THR A 28 4.25 12.30 4.20
C THR A 28 3.52 10.98 4.41
N ASP A 29 3.32 10.58 5.67
CA ASP A 29 2.59 9.35 5.98
C ASP A 29 1.18 9.37 5.35
N GLY A 30 0.81 8.24 4.73
CA GLY A 30 -0.44 8.06 4.01
C GLY A 30 -0.48 8.66 2.61
N SER A 31 0.57 9.37 2.16
CA SER A 31 0.72 9.69 0.73
C SER A 31 1.06 8.43 -0.06
N GLY A 32 0.73 8.41 -1.34
CA GLY A 32 1.11 7.28 -2.18
C GLY A 32 1.01 7.58 -3.67
N VAL A 33 1.53 6.65 -4.45
CA VAL A 33 1.47 6.64 -5.92
C VAL A 33 1.21 5.23 -6.42
N CYS A 34 0.55 5.09 -7.56
CA CYS A 34 0.46 3.81 -8.25
C CYS A 34 1.80 3.49 -8.93
N ALA A 35 2.52 2.49 -8.43
CA ALA A 35 3.70 1.96 -9.12
C ALA A 35 3.31 1.16 -10.37
N SER A 36 2.12 0.55 -10.35
CA SER A 36 1.48 -0.07 -11.50
C SER A 36 -0.05 -0.11 -11.30
N ASN A 37 -0.79 -0.61 -12.28
CA ASN A 37 -2.23 -0.85 -12.14
C ASN A 37 -2.57 -1.84 -11.01
N THR A 38 -1.64 -2.68 -10.57
CA THR A 38 -1.88 -3.72 -9.56
C THR A 38 -1.12 -3.48 -8.26
N GLU A 39 -0.38 -2.39 -8.15
CA GLU A 39 0.46 -2.10 -6.99
C GLU A 39 0.52 -0.61 -6.70
N ALA A 40 0.26 -0.24 -5.45
CA ALA A 40 0.49 1.09 -4.92
C ALA A 40 1.73 1.11 -4.02
N LEU A 41 2.44 2.23 -4.02
CA LEU A 41 3.44 2.56 -3.02
C LEU A 41 2.84 3.57 -2.05
N ILE A 42 2.71 3.19 -0.78
CA ILE A 42 2.11 4.04 0.26
C ILE A 42 3.16 4.31 1.34
N CYS A 43 3.34 5.58 1.68
CA CYS A 43 4.26 6.02 2.72
C CYS A 43 3.71 5.65 4.09
N GLU A 44 4.41 4.77 4.81
CA GLU A 44 4.05 4.41 6.17
C GLU A 44 5.29 4.29 7.05
N SER A 45 5.35 5.08 8.12
CA SER A 45 6.52 5.13 9.00
C SER A 45 7.77 5.59 8.25
N SER A 46 7.60 6.60 7.40
CA SER A 46 8.66 7.20 6.58
C SER A 46 9.32 6.25 5.55
N VAL A 47 8.66 5.13 5.22
CA VAL A 47 9.10 4.18 4.20
C VAL A 47 7.95 3.85 3.25
N LEU A 48 8.22 3.80 1.95
CA LEU A 48 7.26 3.34 0.95
C LEU A 48 7.02 1.83 1.08
N ARG A 49 5.78 1.44 1.33
CA ARG A 49 5.35 0.04 1.31
C ARG A 49 4.63 -0.28 0.01
N ALA A 50 4.97 -1.42 -0.60
CA ALA A 50 4.20 -1.99 -1.69
C ALA A 50 2.89 -2.60 -1.19
N ILE A 51 1.78 -2.18 -1.78
CA ILE A 51 0.42 -2.58 -1.45
C ILE A 51 -0.25 -3.13 -2.71
N PRO A 52 -0.54 -4.44 -2.78
CA PRO A 52 -1.23 -5.02 -3.92
C PRO A 52 -2.68 -4.52 -4.05
N CYS A 53 -3.04 -4.03 -5.23
CA CYS A 53 -4.41 -3.69 -5.61
C CYS A 53 -5.00 -4.84 -6.42
N SER A 54 -5.30 -5.93 -5.74
CA SER A 54 -5.65 -7.23 -6.33
C SER A 54 -6.98 -7.23 -7.10
N GLY A 55 -7.85 -6.24 -6.86
CA GLY A 55 -9.14 -6.12 -7.52
C GLY A 55 -9.06 -5.69 -8.98
N THR A 56 -10.16 -5.81 -9.71
CA THR A 56 -10.19 -5.55 -11.16
C THR A 56 -10.00 -4.09 -11.54
N THR A 57 -10.42 -3.17 -10.66
CA THR A 57 -10.23 -1.73 -10.89
C THR A 57 -8.76 -1.33 -10.67
N GLY A 58 -8.01 -2.12 -9.90
CA GLY A 58 -6.59 -1.89 -9.66
C GLY A 58 -6.32 -0.67 -8.78
N CYS A 59 -5.18 -0.02 -9.05
CA CYS A 59 -4.72 1.20 -8.41
C CYS A 59 -5.11 2.42 -9.25
N ILE A 60 -5.59 3.48 -8.60
CA ILE A 60 -5.90 4.77 -9.21
C ILE A 60 -5.21 5.87 -8.40
N ASP A 61 -4.43 6.72 -9.06
CA ASP A 61 -3.88 7.93 -8.45
C ASP A 61 -5.00 8.94 -8.18
N ASP A 62 -5.06 9.44 -6.95
CA ASP A 62 -5.97 10.50 -6.50
C ASP A 62 -5.14 11.59 -5.81
N ASN A 63 -4.58 12.50 -6.61
CA ASN A 63 -3.66 13.53 -6.16
C ASN A 63 -2.45 12.92 -5.43
N ASP A 64 -2.24 13.26 -4.16
CA ASP A 64 -1.15 12.72 -3.33
C ASP A 64 -1.54 11.40 -2.62
N ARG A 65 -2.67 10.81 -2.99
CA ARG A 65 -3.21 9.56 -2.43
C ARG A 65 -3.44 8.56 -3.54
N VAL A 66 -3.71 7.34 -3.13
CA VAL A 66 -4.09 6.24 -4.02
C VAL A 66 -5.42 5.65 -3.57
N ALA A 67 -6.28 5.36 -4.53
CA ALA A 67 -7.42 4.48 -4.35
C ALA A 67 -7.03 3.09 -4.86
N CYS A 68 -7.15 2.08 -4.01
CA CYS A 68 -6.72 0.72 -4.30
C CYS A 68 -7.90 -0.22 -4.16
N ASP A 69 -8.21 -0.98 -5.22
CA ASP A 69 -9.25 -2.00 -5.19
C ASP A 69 -8.72 -3.28 -4.53
N PHE A 70 -9.19 -3.53 -3.31
CA PHE A 70 -8.82 -4.71 -2.54
C PHE A 70 -9.78 -5.88 -2.73
N SER A 71 -10.81 -5.79 -3.57
CA SER A 71 -11.93 -6.75 -3.64
C SER A 71 -11.54 -8.21 -3.95
N ARG A 72 -10.30 -8.45 -4.39
CA ARG A 72 -9.73 -9.79 -4.64
C ARG A 72 -8.46 -10.03 -3.83
N ALA A 73 -8.28 -9.32 -2.72
CA ALA A 73 -7.16 -9.55 -1.84
C ALA A 73 -7.17 -10.99 -1.31
N THR A 74 -5.99 -11.49 -0.98
CA THR A 74 -5.80 -12.81 -0.39
C THR A 74 -5.03 -12.71 0.91
N ALA A 75 -5.13 -13.75 1.74
CA ALA A 75 -4.41 -13.80 3.00
C ALA A 75 -2.90 -13.69 2.79
N GLY A 76 -2.23 -12.94 3.66
CA GLY A 76 -0.79 -12.67 3.59
C GLY A 76 -0.41 -11.48 2.72
N GLN A 77 -1.34 -10.94 1.91
CA GLN A 77 -1.06 -9.70 1.17
C GLN A 77 -1.01 -8.49 2.11
N ALA A 78 -0.18 -7.51 1.76
CA ALA A 78 -0.12 -6.25 2.48
C ALA A 78 -1.43 -5.47 2.34
N CYS A 79 -1.81 -4.78 3.42
CA CYS A 79 -2.86 -3.76 3.42
C CYS A 79 -2.33 -2.48 4.07
N PRO A 80 -2.83 -1.31 3.66
CA PRO A 80 -2.43 -0.04 4.25
C PRO A 80 -3.10 0.18 5.60
N ARG A 81 -2.47 0.98 6.45
CA ARG A 81 -3.00 1.40 7.76
C ARG A 81 -4.36 2.08 7.68
N SER A 82 -4.68 2.71 6.54
CA SER A 82 -5.98 3.35 6.32
C SER A 82 -7.17 2.37 6.35
N VAL A 83 -6.92 1.07 6.12
CA VAL A 83 -7.95 0.02 6.19
C VAL A 83 -7.71 -0.97 7.34
N GLU A 84 -6.82 -0.65 8.28
CA GLU A 84 -6.55 -1.48 9.45
C GLU A 84 -7.86 -1.75 10.22
N GLY A 85 -8.08 -3.01 10.58
CA GLY A 85 -9.29 -3.47 11.25
C GLY A 85 -10.52 -3.63 10.34
N GLN A 86 -10.50 -3.13 9.11
CA GLN A 86 -11.57 -3.36 8.13
C GLN A 86 -11.54 -4.79 7.60
N GLY A 87 -12.71 -5.30 7.21
CA GLY A 87 -12.90 -6.65 6.71
C GLY A 87 -13.49 -6.69 5.31
N GLN A 88 -13.22 -7.76 4.59
CA GLN A 88 -13.84 -8.11 3.31
C GLN A 88 -14.04 -9.61 3.18
N CYS A 89 -15.03 -10.05 2.40
CA CYS A 89 -15.21 -11.47 2.16
C CYS A 89 -14.11 -12.02 1.26
N ALA A 90 -13.59 -13.19 1.61
CA ALA A 90 -12.57 -13.85 0.81
C ALA A 90 -13.19 -14.36 -0.50
N VAL A 91 -12.59 -13.97 -1.64
CA VAL A 91 -13.11 -14.34 -2.95
C VAL A 91 -13.04 -15.86 -3.14
N GLY A 92 -14.18 -16.47 -3.48
CA GLY A 92 -14.29 -17.91 -3.69
C GLY A 92 -14.28 -18.75 -2.41
N GLN A 93 -14.24 -18.13 -1.23
CA GLN A 93 -14.23 -18.80 0.07
C GLN A 93 -15.36 -18.24 0.95
N PRO A 94 -16.61 -18.70 0.76
CA PRO A 94 -17.78 -18.12 1.42
C PRO A 94 -17.76 -18.26 2.95
N ASP A 95 -16.96 -19.20 3.45
CA ASP A 95 -16.70 -19.51 4.86
C ASP A 95 -15.52 -18.71 5.44
N ASN A 96 -15.00 -17.71 4.72
CA ASN A 96 -13.83 -16.94 5.14
C ASN A 96 -14.03 -15.43 4.95
N LEU A 97 -13.60 -14.69 5.97
CA LEU A 97 -13.45 -13.24 5.95
C LEU A 97 -11.95 -12.91 6.01
N LEU A 98 -11.52 -11.89 5.28
CA LEU A 98 -10.21 -11.27 5.43
C LEU A 98 -10.34 -10.03 6.29
N LYS A 99 -9.45 -9.87 7.27
CA LYS A 99 -9.33 -8.67 8.09
C LYS A 99 -7.92 -8.11 7.98
N CYS A 100 -7.80 -6.81 7.69
CA CYS A 100 -6.50 -6.16 7.73
C CYS A 100 -6.04 -6.08 9.19
N THR A 101 -4.97 -6.80 9.51
CA THR A 101 -4.40 -6.90 10.86
C THR A 101 -2.90 -6.73 10.76
N ASN A 102 -2.35 -5.73 11.47
CA ASN A 102 -0.94 -5.36 11.43
C ASN A 102 -0.44 -5.14 9.98
N GLY A 103 -1.22 -4.45 9.16
CA GLY A 103 -0.87 -4.16 7.77
C GLY A 103 -0.81 -5.38 6.85
N THR A 104 -1.43 -6.49 7.23
CA THR A 104 -1.57 -7.71 6.41
C THR A 104 -3.00 -8.24 6.44
N TRP A 105 -3.53 -8.66 5.29
CA TRP A 105 -4.80 -9.36 5.21
C TRP A 105 -4.70 -10.73 5.88
N THR A 106 -5.46 -10.94 6.95
CA THR A 106 -5.48 -12.20 7.71
C THR A 106 -6.84 -12.88 7.57
N THR A 107 -6.85 -14.19 7.35
CA THR A 107 -8.09 -14.97 7.28
C THR A 107 -8.68 -15.21 8.66
N GLN A 108 -9.99 -15.01 8.76
CA GLN A 108 -10.83 -15.43 9.86
C GLN A 108 -11.90 -16.40 9.33
N ALA A 109 -11.87 -17.63 9.81
CA ALA A 109 -12.88 -18.64 9.48
C ALA A 109 -14.25 -18.24 10.05
N CYS A 110 -15.31 -18.52 9.30
CA CYS A 110 -16.71 -18.28 9.68
C CYS A 110 -17.64 -19.29 8.99
N LYS A 111 -18.92 -19.31 9.35
CA LYS A 111 -19.90 -20.15 8.61
C LYS A 111 -20.37 -19.51 7.31
N GLY A 112 -20.31 -18.19 7.24
CA GLY A 112 -20.63 -17.41 6.07
C GLY A 112 -20.08 -15.99 6.21
N CYS A 113 -19.57 -15.42 5.14
CA CYS A 113 -19.23 -14.00 5.07
C CYS A 113 -20.32 -13.24 4.30
N ALA A 114 -20.81 -12.14 4.86
CA ALA A 114 -21.83 -11.32 4.23
C ALA A 114 -21.65 -9.83 4.52
N VAL A 115 -22.20 -8.98 3.66
CA VAL A 115 -22.36 -7.56 3.93
C VAL A 115 -23.71 -7.33 4.60
N GLN A 116 -23.71 -6.81 5.82
CA GLN A 116 -24.91 -6.47 6.58
C GLN A 116 -24.82 -5.01 7.05
N GLY A 117 -25.78 -4.18 6.63
CA GLY A 117 -25.81 -2.76 6.99
C GLY A 117 -24.54 -2.00 6.56
N GLY A 118 -23.94 -2.37 5.43
CA GLY A 118 -22.69 -1.78 4.93
C GLY A 118 -21.41 -2.31 5.57
N ASN A 119 -21.51 -3.21 6.56
CA ASN A 119 -20.35 -3.82 7.20
C ASN A 119 -20.16 -5.26 6.72
N VAL A 120 -18.91 -5.68 6.56
CA VAL A 120 -18.58 -7.07 6.30
C VAL A 120 -18.54 -7.81 7.62
N VAL A 121 -19.39 -8.83 7.77
CA VAL A 121 -19.58 -9.57 9.02
C VAL A 121 -19.46 -11.08 8.80
N CYS A 122 -18.93 -11.76 9.82
CA CYS A 122 -19.04 -13.21 9.93
C CYS A 122 -20.44 -13.58 10.41
N GLN A 123 -21.12 -14.40 9.63
CA GLN A 123 -22.39 -15.01 10.01
C GLN A 123 -22.14 -16.24 10.90
N PRO A 124 -22.98 -16.43 11.94
CA PRO A 124 -22.85 -17.49 12.92
C PRO A 124 -23.17 -18.89 12.39
#